data_AF-A0A7Y3IA36-F1
#
_entry.id   AF-A0A7Y3IA36-F1
#
_cell.length_a   1.000
_cell.length_b   1.000
_cell.length_c   1.000
_cell.angle_alpha   90.00
_cell.angle_beta   90.00
_cell.angle_gamma   90.00
#
_symmetry.space_group_name_H-M   'P 1'
#
loop_
_entity.id
_entity.type
_entity.pdbx_description
1 polymer ?
#
loop_
_entity_poly.entity_id
_entity_poly.type
_entity_poly.pdbx_seq_one_letter_code
_entity_poly.pdbx_strand_id
1 'polypeptide(L)'
;MNQIPLPDGATALLPRGYVGLRNLQEEFSRYQGAAFPERPSRFFALELAGETGELANLEKKVWKGRTVAASDFQDEAADVCIALFNFANSRGIDLAEAVEAKMRRIDERRRIQPEPSTD
;
A
#
# COMPACT_ATOMS: atom_id res chain seq x y z
N MET A 1 -11.60 33.81 10.34
CA MET A 1 -10.80 33.22 9.25
C MET A 1 -9.94 32.13 9.87
N ASN A 2 -10.24 30.85 9.60
CA ASN A 2 -9.34 29.77 9.99
C ASN A 2 -8.07 29.92 9.15
N GLN A 3 -6.97 30.28 9.80
CA GLN A 3 -5.67 30.27 9.15
C GLN A 3 -5.36 28.81 8.83
N ILE A 4 -5.30 28.47 7.55
CA ILE A 4 -4.67 27.22 7.10
C ILE A 4 -3.21 27.35 7.57
N PRO A 5 -2.69 26.47 8.45
CA PRO A 5 -1.32 26.56 8.93
C PRO A 5 -0.37 26.62 7.72
N LEU A 6 0.75 27.34 7.78
CA LEU A 6 1.74 27.27 6.70
C LEU A 6 2.23 25.81 6.54
N PRO A 7 2.64 25.37 5.32
CA PRO A 7 3.18 24.04 5.14
C PRO A 7 4.36 23.83 6.10
N ASP A 8 4.21 22.88 7.02
CA ASP A 8 5.25 22.51 7.97
C ASP A 8 6.35 21.70 7.27
N GLY A 9 7.47 21.48 7.96
CA GLY A 9 8.60 20.73 7.40
C GLY A 9 8.21 19.33 6.90
N ALA A 10 7.22 18.69 7.51
CA ALA A 10 6.73 17.37 7.11
C ALA A 10 5.86 17.40 5.84
N THR A 11 5.12 18.48 5.58
CA THR A 11 4.32 18.65 4.35
C THR A 11 5.25 18.67 3.14
N ALA A 12 6.43 19.30 3.29
CA ALA A 12 7.43 19.36 2.24
C ALA A 12 8.01 17.98 1.85
N LEU A 13 7.87 16.97 2.72
CA LEU A 13 8.33 15.60 2.55
C LEU A 13 7.29 14.67 1.90
N LEU A 14 6.11 15.18 1.54
CA LEU A 14 5.13 14.38 0.81
C LEU A 14 5.75 13.78 -0.47
N PRO A 15 5.46 12.51 -0.81
CA PRO A 15 5.93 11.93 -2.05
C PRO A 15 5.41 12.75 -3.23
N ARG A 16 6.32 13.05 -4.17
CA ARG A 16 6.02 13.88 -5.36
C ARG A 16 6.00 13.07 -6.67
N GLY A 17 6.57 11.86 -6.64
CA GLY A 17 6.69 10.99 -7.80
C GLY A 17 5.86 9.74 -7.62
N TYR A 18 4.76 9.64 -8.37
CA TYR A 18 3.90 8.45 -8.42
C TYR A 18 3.98 7.72 -9.78
N VAL A 19 4.73 8.28 -10.74
CA VAL A 19 4.87 7.72 -12.10
C VAL A 19 5.44 6.30 -12.08
N GLY A 20 6.42 6.02 -11.21
CA GLY A 20 6.97 4.67 -11.08
C GLY A 20 5.93 3.64 -10.64
N LEU A 21 5.04 4.01 -9.70
CA LEU A 21 3.95 3.15 -9.25
C LEU A 21 2.95 2.89 -10.37
N ARG A 22 2.58 3.93 -11.13
CA ARG A 22 1.69 3.81 -12.29
C ARG A 22 2.28 2.88 -13.36
N ASN A 23 3.53 3.12 -13.74
CA ASN A 23 4.21 2.32 -14.76
C ASN A 23 4.28 0.84 -14.35
N LEU A 24 4.68 0.59 -13.11
CA LEU A 24 4.75 -0.78 -12.58
C LEU A 24 3.37 -1.44 -12.58
N GLN A 25 2.33 -0.74 -12.13
CA GLN A 25 0.95 -1.26 -12.14
C GLN A 25 0.50 -1.65 -13.56
N GLU A 26 0.80 -0.82 -14.57
CA GLU A 26 0.50 -1.10 -15.98
C GLU A 26 1.28 -2.31 -16.51
N GLU A 27 2.57 -2.42 -16.17
CA GLU A 27 3.42 -3.56 -16.54
C GLU A 27 2.87 -4.87 -15.95
N PHE A 28 2.48 -4.86 -14.67
CA PHE A 28 1.81 -6.01 -14.03
C PHE A 28 0.49 -6.38 -14.72
N SER A 29 -0.33 -5.39 -15.08
CA SER A 29 -1.60 -5.62 -15.79
C SER A 29 -1.36 -6.32 -17.12
N ARG A 30 -0.38 -5.86 -17.90
CA ARG A 30 -0.01 -6.46 -19.19
C ARG A 30 0.51 -7.88 -19.02
N TYR A 31 1.41 -8.10 -18.06
CA TYR A 31 1.96 -9.42 -17.79
C TYR A 31 0.86 -10.40 -17.35
N GLN A 32 0.01 -10.01 -16.40
CA GLN A 32 -1.10 -10.84 -15.92
C GLN A 32 -2.05 -11.24 -17.05
N GLY A 33 -2.48 -10.28 -17.87
CA GLY A 33 -3.37 -10.54 -19.00
C GLY A 33 -2.76 -11.42 -20.10
N ALA A 34 -1.43 -11.46 -20.20
CA ALA A 34 -0.72 -12.31 -21.17
C ALA A 34 -0.41 -13.71 -20.62
N ALA A 35 -0.10 -13.82 -19.33
CA ALA A 35 0.40 -15.05 -18.72
C ALA A 35 -0.70 -15.91 -18.06
N PHE A 36 -1.83 -15.32 -17.67
CA PHE A 36 -2.85 -15.99 -16.87
C PHE A 36 -4.27 -15.74 -17.41
N PRO A 37 -5.22 -16.67 -17.15
CA PRO A 37 -6.62 -16.43 -17.48
C PRO A 37 -7.21 -15.31 -16.63
N GLU A 38 -8.16 -14.57 -17.21
CA GLU A 38 -8.89 -13.53 -16.50
C GLU A 38 -9.55 -14.06 -15.22
N ARG A 39 -9.41 -13.32 -14.12
CA ARG A 39 -10.04 -13.63 -12.83
C ARG A 39 -10.88 -12.45 -12.36
N PRO A 40 -12.05 -12.70 -11.73
CA PRO A 40 -12.89 -11.64 -11.21
C PRO A 40 -12.22 -11.00 -9.98
N SER A 41 -12.51 -9.73 -9.69
CA SER A 41 -11.93 -9.01 -8.55
C SER A 41 -12.11 -9.69 -7.18
N ARG A 42 -13.17 -10.51 -7.01
CA ARG A 42 -13.40 -11.30 -5.79
C ARG A 42 -12.32 -12.36 -5.55
N PHE A 43 -11.71 -12.88 -6.61
CA PHE A 43 -10.60 -13.81 -6.52
C PHE A 43 -9.39 -13.09 -5.94
N PHE A 44 -8.99 -11.97 -6.54
CA PHE A 44 -7.85 -11.18 -6.09
C PHE A 44 -8.05 -10.56 -4.70
N ALA A 45 -9.30 -10.29 -4.30
CA ALA A 45 -9.59 -9.86 -2.93
C ALA A 45 -9.27 -10.96 -1.89
N LEU A 46 -9.53 -12.22 -2.23
CA LEU A 46 -9.20 -13.35 -1.36
C LEU A 46 -7.70 -13.67 -1.38
N GLU A 47 -7.05 -13.55 -2.54
CA GLU A 47 -5.59 -13.66 -2.68
C GLU A 47 -4.90 -12.61 -1.78
N LEU A 48 -5.28 -11.33 -1.90
CA LEU A 48 -4.77 -10.26 -1.06
C LEU A 48 -4.99 -10.51 0.44
N ALA A 49 -6.15 -11.06 0.82
CA ALA A 49 -6.42 -11.43 2.21
C ALA A 49 -5.55 -12.61 2.69
N GLY A 50 -5.22 -13.54 1.79
CA GLY A 50 -4.27 -14.62 2.02
C GLY A 50 -2.88 -14.09 2.34
N GLU A 51 -2.28 -13.36 1.39
CA GLU A 51 -0.89 -12.86 1.51
C GLU A 51 -0.73 -11.93 2.72
N THR A 52 -1.72 -11.08 3.00
CA THR A 52 -1.68 -10.21 4.19
C THR A 52 -1.77 -11.01 5.49
N GLY A 53 -2.48 -12.14 5.48
CA GLY A 53 -2.55 -13.08 6.59
C GLY A 53 -1.23 -13.84 6.82
N GLU A 54 -0.52 -14.18 5.76
CA GLU A 54 0.79 -14.84 5.83
C GLU A 54 1.85 -13.89 6.41
N LEU A 55 1.92 -12.65 5.93
CA LEU A 55 2.75 -11.60 6.51
C LEU A 55 2.44 -11.36 8.00
N ALA A 56 1.16 -11.23 8.36
CA ALA A 56 0.75 -11.07 9.76
C ALA A 56 1.11 -12.28 10.63
N ASN A 57 1.12 -13.47 10.05
CA ASN A 57 1.53 -14.69 10.75
C ASN A 57 3.04 -14.68 11.06
N LEU A 58 3.88 -14.11 10.21
CA LEU A 58 5.30 -13.90 10.51
C LEU A 58 5.50 -12.96 11.71
N GLU A 59 4.82 -11.82 11.73
CA GLU A 59 4.84 -10.90 12.88
C GLU A 59 4.40 -11.59 14.17
N LYS A 60 3.30 -12.36 14.10
CA LYS A 60 2.83 -13.17 15.24
C LYS A 60 3.88 -14.18 15.74
N LYS A 61 4.69 -14.77 14.85
CA LYS A 61 5.78 -15.68 15.26
C LYS A 61 6.84 -14.91 16.04
N VAL A 62 7.24 -13.72 15.57
CA VAL A 62 8.18 -12.83 16.27
C VAL A 62 7.65 -12.42 17.64
N TRP A 63 6.37 -12.02 17.73
CA TRP A 63 5.74 -11.68 19.02
C TRP A 63 5.73 -12.84 20.02
N LYS A 64 5.71 -14.08 19.53
CA LYS A 64 5.82 -15.30 20.35
C LYS A 64 7.27 -15.70 20.66
N GLY A 65 8.24 -14.82 20.39
CA GLY A 65 9.66 -15.05 20.66
C GLY A 65 10.33 -16.00 19.67
N ARG A 66 9.74 -16.27 18.50
CA ARG A 66 10.36 -17.10 17.47
C ARG A 66 11.23 -16.25 16.56
N THR A 67 12.37 -16.80 16.15
CA THR A 67 13.17 -16.23 15.07
C THR A 67 12.51 -16.52 13.73
N VAL A 68 12.37 -15.48 12.90
CA VAL A 68 11.89 -15.55 11.52
C VAL A 68 12.98 -14.92 10.64
N ALA A 69 13.23 -15.50 9.46
CA ALA A 69 14.24 -14.96 8.57
C ALA A 69 13.75 -13.65 7.95
N ALA A 70 14.66 -12.69 7.74
CA ALA A 70 14.32 -11.43 7.08
C ALA A 70 13.82 -11.64 5.64
N SER A 71 14.31 -12.69 4.96
CA SER A 71 13.82 -13.10 3.64
C SER A 71 12.35 -13.46 3.65
N ASP A 72 11.87 -14.14 4.69
CA ASP A 72 10.46 -14.54 4.77
C ASP A 72 9.55 -13.29 4.77
N PHE A 73 9.93 -12.25 5.49
CA PHE A 73 9.19 -10.98 5.46
C PHE A 73 9.24 -10.28 4.10
N GLN A 74 10.36 -10.39 3.39
CA GLN A 74 10.52 -9.80 2.06
C GLN A 74 9.61 -10.48 1.04
N ASP A 75 9.55 -11.81 1.07
CA ASP A 75 8.72 -12.61 0.18
C ASP A 75 7.23 -12.30 0.42
N GLU A 76 6.76 -12.40 1.67
CA GLU A 76 5.35 -12.12 2.00
C GLU A 76 4.94 -10.66 1.70
N ALA A 77 5.84 -9.70 1.93
CA ALA A 77 5.58 -8.31 1.58
C ALA A 77 5.50 -8.08 0.06
N ALA A 78 6.30 -8.81 -0.72
CA ALA A 78 6.24 -8.79 -2.17
C ALA A 78 4.91 -9.41 -2.66
N ASP A 79 4.50 -10.53 -2.09
CA ASP A 79 3.24 -11.20 -2.43
C ASP A 79 2.03 -10.31 -2.15
N VAL A 80 2.00 -9.64 -0.99
CA VAL A 80 0.98 -8.62 -0.68
C VAL A 80 0.95 -7.51 -1.73
N CYS A 81 2.11 -7.02 -2.16
CA CYS A 81 2.21 -5.95 -3.15
C CYS A 81 1.66 -6.40 -4.52
N ILE A 82 2.03 -7.60 -4.96
CA ILE A 82 1.55 -8.20 -6.22
C ILE A 82 0.04 -8.41 -6.17
N ALA A 83 -0.47 -9.01 -5.08
CA ALA A 83 -1.90 -9.23 -4.91
C ALA A 83 -2.70 -7.91 -4.89
N LEU A 84 -2.12 -6.84 -4.31
CA LEU A 84 -2.72 -5.51 -4.35
C LEU A 84 -2.78 -4.94 -5.77
N PHE A 85 -1.71 -5.10 -6.57
CA PHE A 85 -1.72 -4.69 -7.98
C PHE A 85 -2.80 -5.43 -8.77
N ASN A 86 -2.87 -6.75 -8.63
CA ASN A 86 -3.87 -7.57 -9.31
C ASN A 86 -5.29 -7.15 -8.94
N PHE A 87 -5.54 -6.95 -7.65
CA PHE A 87 -6.83 -6.47 -7.17
C PHE A 87 -7.17 -5.09 -7.74
N ALA A 88 -6.26 -4.13 -7.66
CA ALA A 88 -6.45 -2.77 -8.18
C ALA A 88 -6.74 -2.78 -9.69
N ASN A 89 -5.96 -3.54 -10.46
CA ASN A 89 -6.14 -3.70 -11.91
C ASN A 89 -7.51 -4.31 -12.24
N SER A 90 -7.92 -5.37 -11.54
CA SER A 90 -9.23 -6.00 -11.74
C SER A 90 -10.43 -5.10 -11.39
N ARG A 91 -10.18 -4.02 -10.65
CA ARG A 91 -11.17 -3.01 -10.25
C ARG A 91 -11.07 -1.70 -11.03
N GLY A 92 -10.08 -1.55 -11.91
CA GLY A 92 -9.81 -0.31 -12.62
C GLY A 92 -9.37 0.83 -11.69
N ILE A 93 -8.69 0.53 -10.60
CA ILE A 93 -8.17 1.53 -9.66
C ILE A 93 -6.78 1.98 -10.12
N ASP A 94 -6.58 3.28 -10.36
CA ASP A 94 -5.24 3.88 -10.49
C ASP A 94 -4.65 4.04 -9.08
N LEU A 95 -3.67 3.20 -8.73
CA LEU A 95 -3.03 3.26 -7.41
C LEU A 95 -2.18 4.51 -7.23
N ALA A 96 -1.53 5.01 -8.28
CA ALA A 96 -0.74 6.22 -8.21
C ALA A 96 -1.60 7.42 -7.82
N GLU A 97 -2.75 7.59 -8.49
CA GLU A 97 -3.71 8.65 -8.18
C GLU A 97 -4.33 8.44 -6.79
N ALA A 98 -4.76 7.21 -6.47
CA ALA A 98 -5.41 6.91 -5.20
C ALA A 98 -4.49 7.14 -3.99
N VAL A 99 -3.22 6.73 -4.09
CA VAL A 99 -2.20 6.93 -3.04
C VAL A 99 -1.85 8.41 -2.94
N GLU A 100 -1.63 9.12 -4.04
CA GLU A 100 -1.35 10.56 -4.02
C GLU A 100 -2.47 11.34 -3.30
N ALA A 101 -3.72 11.11 -3.69
CA ALA A 101 -4.88 11.75 -3.09
C ALA A 101 -5.05 11.35 -1.61
N LYS A 102 -4.72 10.11 -1.24
CA LYS A 102 -4.78 9.65 0.16
C LYS A 102 -3.69 10.33 1.00
N MET A 103 -2.46 10.44 0.50
CA MET A 103 -1.35 11.08 1.20
C MET A 103 -1.63 12.55 1.48
N ARG A 104 -2.17 13.29 0.50
CA ARG A 104 -2.61 14.69 0.69
C ARG A 104 -3.67 14.82 1.80
N ARG A 105 -4.66 13.92 1.83
CA ARG A 105 -5.69 13.90 2.88
C ARG A 105 -5.14 13.55 4.27
N ILE A 106 -4.17 12.63 4.35
CA ILE A 106 -3.49 12.29 5.61
C ILE A 106 -2.72 13.50 6.13
N ASP A 107 -2.02 14.21 5.24
CA ASP A 107 -1.27 15.42 5.56
C ASP A 107 -2.16 16.57 6.06
N GLU A 108 -3.30 16.78 5.40
CA GLU A 108 -4.28 17.76 5.84
C GLU A 108 -4.82 17.41 7.23
N ARG A 109 -5.17 16.13 7.44
CA ARG A 109 -5.72 15.67 8.72
C ARG A 109 -4.74 15.85 9.88
N ARG A 110 -3.46 15.47 9.71
CA ARG A 110 -2.45 15.63 10.79
C ARG A 110 -2.22 17.09 11.17
N ARG A 111 -2.48 18.04 10.27
CA ARG A 111 -2.35 19.48 10.53
C ARG A 111 -3.54 20.07 11.27
N ILE A 112 -4.72 19.49 11.09
CA ILE A 112 -5.96 19.91 11.77
C ILE A 112 -6.10 19.23 13.13
N GLN A 113 -5.67 17.97 13.23
CA GLN A 113 -5.70 17.15 14.45
C GLN A 113 -4.32 16.54 14.68
N PRO A 114 -3.38 17.29 15.29
CA PRO A 114 -2.11 16.70 15.70
C PRO A 114 -2.39 15.58 16.72
N GLU A 115 -1.74 14.43 16.54
CA GLU A 115 -1.72 13.36 17.53
C GLU A 115 -1.33 13.96 18.90
N PRO A 116 -2.01 13.61 20.00
CA PRO A 116 -1.64 14.10 21.32
C PRO A 116 -0.18 13.70 21.62
N SER A 117 0.59 14.63 22.19
CA SER A 117 1.96 14.35 22.62
C SER A 117 1.94 13.18 23.61
N THR A 118 2.59 12.08 23.24
CA THR A 118 2.92 10.99 24.16
C THR A 118 4.16 11.41 24.96
N ASP A 119 3.97 12.35 25.88
CA ASP A 119 4.87 12.59 27.01
C ASP A 119 4.38 11.78 28.22
#